data_AF-A0A7J4AD11-F1
#
_entry.id   AF-A0A7J4AD11-F1
#
_cell.length_a   1.000
_cell.length_b   1.000
_cell.length_c   1.000
_cell.angle_alpha   90.00
_cell.angle_beta   90.00
_cell.angle_gamma   90.00
#
_symmetry.space_group_name_H-M   'P 1'
#
loop_
_entity.id
_entity.type
_entity.pdbx_description
1 polymer ?
#
loop_
_entity_poly.entity_id
_entity_poly.type
_entity_poly.pdbx_seq_one_letter_code
_entity_poly.pdbx_strand_id
1 'polypeptide(L)'
;MQFKYGDMLLALRIYIARELSHKYKIPNKDIAEILGITPSAVSQYLKGKRGKKYETVLDNIEKNPHIKLLIENFLNETLKRKELKLPVTEFYFLNLINDIYSSLSGIKISEEIKKVKLKTEQIKNILNERINLEIEAAQKCLNMARLVRDEFLKILLRMIASDSIRHADILSMILAKLEGKIEIEYEKLSEKFIMDMLKNEIEAKEISLKELIDLDYPIISLLLESIDLDEEKHMKIIQQLKGIK
;
A
#
# COMPACT_ATOMS: atom_id res chain seq x y z
N MET A 1 -27.56 18.06 -6.76
CA MET A 1 -28.50 17.75 -5.65
C MET A 1 -27.71 17.02 -4.59
N GLN A 2 -27.53 17.59 -3.39
CA GLN A 2 -26.67 17.01 -2.36
C GLN A 2 -27.53 16.16 -1.42
N PHE A 3 -27.44 14.83 -1.53
CA PHE A 3 -28.13 13.91 -0.63
C PHE A 3 -27.44 13.91 0.74
N LYS A 4 -28.16 13.70 1.85
CA LYS A 4 -27.54 13.54 3.17
C LYS A 4 -26.84 12.18 3.26
N TYR A 5 -25.67 12.12 3.91
CA TYR A 5 -24.85 10.91 4.03
C TYR A 5 -25.65 9.68 4.49
N GLY A 6 -26.48 9.84 5.53
CA GLY A 6 -27.31 8.76 6.06
C GLY A 6 -28.36 8.25 5.07
N ASP A 7 -28.87 9.12 4.19
CA ASP A 7 -29.84 8.73 3.16
C ASP A 7 -29.16 7.96 2.02
N MET A 8 -27.92 8.34 1.66
CA MET A 8 -27.11 7.63 0.66
C MET A 8 -26.67 6.24 1.14
N LEU A 9 -26.24 6.14 2.41
CA LEU A 9 -25.86 4.87 3.03
C LEU A 9 -27.02 3.88 3.04
N LEU A 10 -28.23 4.33 3.41
CA LEU A 10 -29.42 3.50 3.42
C LEU A 10 -29.86 3.12 2.01
N ALA A 11 -29.82 4.05 1.06
CA ALA A 11 -30.10 3.76 -0.36
C ALA A 11 -29.14 2.71 -0.94
N LEU A 12 -27.83 2.81 -0.67
CA LEU A 12 -26.85 1.83 -1.14
C LEU A 12 -27.04 0.47 -0.51
N ARG A 13 -27.29 0.41 0.81
CA ARG A 13 -27.60 -0.85 1.49
C ARG A 13 -28.85 -1.52 0.89
N ILE A 14 -29.86 -0.74 0.53
CA ILE A 14 -31.07 -1.25 -0.16
C ILE A 14 -30.71 -1.78 -1.55
N TYR A 15 -29.97 -1.01 -2.35
CA TYR A 15 -29.59 -1.37 -3.70
C TYR A 15 -28.70 -2.63 -3.73
N ILE A 16 -27.64 -2.66 -2.91
CA ILE A 16 -26.72 -3.79 -2.77
C ILE A 16 -27.44 -5.03 -2.26
N ALA A 17 -28.35 -4.91 -1.28
CA ALA A 17 -29.15 -6.04 -0.82
C ALA A 17 -30.00 -6.67 -1.95
N ARG A 18 -30.58 -5.83 -2.82
CA ARG A 18 -31.33 -6.29 -3.99
C ARG A 18 -30.43 -6.98 -5.00
N GLU A 19 -29.27 -6.42 -5.30
CA GLU A 19 -28.29 -7.04 -6.21
C GLU A 19 -27.80 -8.41 -5.69
N LEU A 20 -27.38 -8.47 -4.43
CA LEU A 20 -26.91 -9.72 -3.81
C LEU A 20 -27.99 -10.81 -3.78
N SER A 21 -29.25 -10.43 -3.53
CA SER A 21 -30.37 -11.37 -3.51
C SER A 21 -30.83 -11.80 -4.90
N HIS A 22 -31.03 -10.85 -5.82
CA HIS A 22 -31.64 -11.12 -7.12
C HIS A 22 -30.64 -11.66 -8.14
N LYS A 23 -29.43 -11.06 -8.22
CA LYS A 23 -28.38 -11.41 -9.19
C LYS A 23 -27.50 -12.54 -8.67
N TYR A 24 -27.05 -12.45 -7.42
CA TYR A 24 -26.10 -13.42 -6.83
C TYR A 24 -26.76 -14.51 -5.97
N LYS A 25 -28.09 -14.50 -5.81
CA LYS A 25 -28.89 -15.50 -5.06
C LYS A 25 -28.40 -15.77 -3.63
N ILE A 26 -27.83 -14.76 -2.97
CA ILE A 26 -27.26 -14.90 -1.62
C ILE A 26 -28.39 -14.94 -0.57
N PRO A 27 -28.33 -15.84 0.43
CA PRO A 27 -29.31 -15.90 1.51
C PRO A 27 -29.36 -14.63 2.35
N ASN A 28 -30.55 -14.27 2.87
CA ASN A 28 -30.74 -13.05 3.69
C ASN A 28 -29.83 -12.97 4.92
N LYS A 29 -29.48 -14.11 5.51
CA LYS A 29 -28.56 -14.17 6.66
C LYS A 29 -27.17 -13.65 6.29
N ASP A 30 -26.65 -14.11 5.15
CA ASP A 30 -25.33 -13.73 4.68
C ASP A 30 -25.30 -12.31 4.14
N ILE A 31 -26.40 -11.84 3.52
CA ILE A 31 -26.54 -10.43 3.12
C ILE A 31 -26.48 -9.52 4.34
N ALA A 32 -27.10 -9.94 5.45
CA ALA A 32 -27.09 -9.18 6.70
C ALA A 32 -25.67 -9.04 7.26
N GLU A 33 -24.90 -10.13 7.22
CA GLU A 33 -23.49 -10.16 7.62
C GLU A 33 -22.62 -9.27 6.73
N ILE A 34 -22.76 -9.37 5.40
CA ILE A 34 -22.04 -8.52 4.43
C ILE A 34 -22.31 -7.02 4.66
N LEU A 35 -23.57 -6.67 4.93
CA LEU A 35 -24.00 -5.28 5.04
C LEU A 35 -23.82 -4.69 6.46
N GLY A 36 -23.45 -5.52 7.44
CA GLY A 36 -23.36 -5.13 8.85
C GLY A 36 -24.71 -4.73 9.46
N ILE A 37 -25.80 -5.39 9.06
CA ILE A 37 -27.17 -5.08 9.51
C ILE A 37 -27.90 -6.35 9.97
N THR A 38 -29.15 -6.22 10.43
CA THR A 38 -29.95 -7.38 10.85
C THR A 38 -30.65 -8.07 9.67
N PRO A 39 -30.88 -9.40 9.71
CA PRO A 39 -31.66 -10.12 8.68
C PRO A 39 -33.08 -9.59 8.49
N SER A 40 -33.66 -9.02 9.56
CA SER A 40 -34.95 -8.32 9.50
C SER A 40 -34.86 -7.04 8.66
N ALA A 41 -33.78 -6.26 8.80
CA ALA A 41 -33.55 -5.08 7.97
C ALA A 41 -33.39 -5.44 6.48
N VAL A 42 -32.65 -6.51 6.16
CA VAL A 42 -32.54 -7.05 4.78
C VAL A 42 -33.91 -7.42 4.22
N SER A 43 -34.72 -8.16 5.00
CA SER A 43 -36.07 -8.54 4.60
C SER A 43 -36.97 -7.33 4.34
N GLN A 44 -36.81 -6.24 5.11
CA GLN A 44 -37.54 -4.99 4.91
C GLN A 44 -37.05 -4.20 3.68
N TYR A 45 -35.76 -4.29 3.32
CA TYR A 45 -35.22 -3.71 2.09
C TYR A 45 -35.74 -4.43 0.84
N LEU A 46 -35.75 -5.77 0.84
CA LEU A 46 -36.25 -6.57 -0.27
C LEU A 46 -37.77 -6.41 -0.48
N LYS A 47 -38.55 -6.31 0.61
CA LYS A 47 -40.01 -6.07 0.55
C LYS A 47 -40.40 -4.63 0.20
N GLY A 48 -39.44 -3.74 -0.05
CA GLY A 48 -39.70 -2.34 -0.46
C GLY A 48 -40.22 -1.41 0.65
N LYS A 49 -40.45 -1.90 1.87
CA LYS A 49 -41.05 -1.10 2.97
C LYS A 49 -40.17 0.04 3.46
N ARG A 50 -38.83 -0.08 3.35
CA ARG A 50 -37.86 0.98 3.67
C ARG A 50 -37.33 1.72 2.43
N GLY A 51 -37.75 1.34 1.22
CA GLY A 51 -37.23 1.88 -0.04
C GLY A 51 -37.88 3.18 -0.51
N LYS A 52 -39.17 3.38 -0.23
CA LYS A 52 -39.96 4.52 -0.76
C LYS A 52 -39.39 5.90 -0.41
N LYS A 53 -38.80 6.05 0.79
CA LYS A 53 -38.19 7.32 1.21
C LYS A 53 -36.91 7.66 0.42
N TYR A 54 -36.27 6.65 -0.17
CA TYR A 54 -34.98 6.77 -0.87
C TYR A 54 -35.12 6.57 -2.39
N GLU A 55 -36.34 6.51 -2.91
CA GLU A 55 -36.65 6.21 -4.31
C GLU A 55 -35.93 7.18 -5.26
N THR A 56 -35.86 8.47 -4.93
CA THR A 56 -35.11 9.47 -5.70
C THR A 56 -33.59 9.22 -5.73
N VAL A 57 -33.01 8.66 -4.65
CA VAL A 57 -31.58 8.31 -4.59
C VAL A 57 -31.32 7.02 -5.38
N LEU A 58 -32.20 6.03 -5.21
CA LEU A 58 -32.15 4.75 -5.92
C LEU A 58 -32.28 4.96 -7.44
N ASP A 59 -33.19 5.81 -7.89
CA ASP A 59 -33.35 6.18 -9.30
C ASP A 59 -32.07 6.79 -9.88
N ASN A 60 -31.35 7.62 -9.11
CA ASN A 60 -30.08 8.21 -9.54
C ASN A 60 -28.97 7.16 -9.63
N ILE A 61 -28.93 6.20 -8.70
CA ILE A 61 -28.02 5.05 -8.77
C ILE A 61 -28.32 4.22 -10.03
N GLU A 62 -29.60 3.95 -10.31
CA GLU A 62 -30.03 3.13 -11.44
C GLU A 62 -29.76 3.79 -12.80
N LYS A 63 -29.93 5.10 -12.89
CA LYS A 63 -29.80 5.85 -14.16
C LYS A 63 -28.36 6.29 -14.46
N ASN A 64 -27.42 6.14 -13.51
CA ASN A 64 -26.02 6.54 -13.70
C ASN A 64 -25.09 5.32 -13.89
N PRO A 65 -24.59 5.07 -15.12
CA PRO A 65 -23.73 3.92 -15.41
C PRO A 65 -22.42 3.89 -14.62
N HIS A 66 -21.84 5.04 -14.29
CA HIS A 66 -20.60 5.11 -13.51
C HIS A 66 -20.82 4.69 -12.05
N ILE A 67 -21.94 5.11 -11.46
CA ILE A 67 -22.31 4.68 -10.11
C ILE A 67 -22.55 3.17 -10.07
N LYS A 68 -23.20 2.61 -11.10
CA LYS A 68 -23.37 1.17 -11.24
C LYS A 68 -22.03 0.43 -11.28
N LEU A 69 -21.07 0.91 -12.06
CA LEU A 69 -19.73 0.32 -12.14
C LEU A 69 -19.02 0.33 -10.78
N LEU A 70 -19.11 1.43 -10.03
CA LEU A 70 -18.53 1.53 -8.68
C LEU A 70 -19.16 0.51 -7.72
N ILE A 71 -20.49 0.36 -7.78
CA ILE A 71 -21.21 -0.62 -6.98
C ILE A 71 -20.85 -2.05 -7.41
N GLU A 72 -20.70 -2.33 -8.70
CA GLU A 72 -20.29 -3.66 -9.18
C GLU A 72 -18.87 -4.03 -8.74
N ASN A 73 -17.93 -3.11 -8.80
CA ASN A 73 -16.57 -3.32 -8.29
C ASN A 73 -16.59 -3.60 -6.78
N PHE A 74 -17.35 -2.79 -6.03
CA PHE A 74 -17.55 -3.01 -4.60
C PHE A 74 -18.14 -4.40 -4.30
N LEU A 75 -19.16 -4.83 -5.06
CA LEU A 75 -19.78 -6.14 -4.92
C LEU A 75 -18.77 -7.26 -5.18
N ASN A 76 -17.97 -7.16 -6.24
CA ASN A 76 -16.95 -8.16 -6.59
C ASN A 76 -15.89 -8.29 -5.49
N GLU A 77 -15.40 -7.18 -4.96
CA GLU A 77 -14.44 -7.19 -3.84
C GLU A 77 -15.05 -7.79 -2.57
N THR A 78 -16.30 -7.43 -2.28
CA THR A 78 -17.05 -7.92 -1.13
C THR A 78 -17.27 -9.43 -1.20
N LEU A 79 -17.59 -9.95 -2.39
CA LEU A 79 -17.79 -11.39 -2.62
C LEU A 79 -16.48 -12.17 -2.46
N LYS A 80 -15.37 -11.69 -3.05
CA LYS A 80 -14.03 -12.28 -2.86
C LYS A 80 -13.64 -12.31 -1.38
N ARG A 81 -13.94 -11.25 -0.62
CA ARG A 81 -13.67 -11.19 0.83
C ARG A 81 -14.49 -12.19 1.61
N LYS A 82 -15.76 -12.42 1.23
CA LYS A 82 -16.60 -13.45 1.86
C LYS A 82 -16.03 -14.85 1.64
N GLU A 83 -15.55 -15.18 0.45
CA GLU A 83 -14.87 -16.45 0.17
C GLU A 83 -13.64 -16.64 1.08
N LEU A 84 -12.92 -15.55 1.34
CA LEU A 84 -11.75 -15.51 2.22
C LEU A 84 -12.08 -15.32 3.71
N LYS A 85 -13.36 -15.30 4.11
CA LYS A 85 -13.83 -15.05 5.49
C LYS A 85 -13.29 -13.76 6.12
N LEU A 86 -13.11 -12.71 5.31
CA LEU A 86 -12.66 -11.40 5.79
C LEU A 86 -13.84 -10.50 6.15
N PRO A 87 -13.77 -9.71 7.26
CA PRO A 87 -14.86 -8.85 7.69
C PRO A 87 -15.06 -7.66 6.75
N VAL A 88 -16.32 -7.33 6.47
CA VAL A 88 -16.72 -6.10 5.78
C VAL A 88 -17.11 -5.07 6.83
N THR A 89 -16.35 -3.98 6.94
CA THR A 89 -16.56 -2.94 7.96
C THR A 89 -17.34 -1.76 7.40
N GLU A 90 -17.96 -0.94 8.27
CA GLU A 90 -18.66 0.31 7.91
C GLU A 90 -17.78 1.24 7.05
N PHE A 91 -16.45 1.16 7.21
CA PHE A 91 -15.46 1.89 6.42
C PHE A 91 -15.56 1.63 4.91
N TYR A 92 -15.90 0.41 4.49
CA TYR A 92 -16.07 0.06 3.07
C TYR A 92 -17.28 0.77 2.46
N PHE A 93 -18.40 0.82 3.18
CA PHE A 93 -19.56 1.58 2.75
C PHE A 93 -19.27 3.08 2.71
N LEU A 94 -18.52 3.59 3.68
CA LEU A 94 -18.09 4.99 3.69
C LEU A 94 -17.22 5.32 2.47
N ASN A 95 -16.34 4.42 2.03
CA ASN A 95 -15.57 4.60 0.79
C ASN A 95 -16.47 4.61 -0.45
N LEU A 96 -17.36 3.63 -0.60
CA LEU A 96 -18.30 3.58 -1.74
C LEU A 96 -19.20 4.82 -1.80
N ILE A 97 -19.72 5.26 -0.65
CA ILE A 97 -20.54 6.48 -0.54
C ILE A 97 -19.73 7.69 -1.01
N ASN A 98 -18.48 7.82 -0.56
CA ASN A 98 -17.60 8.90 -0.98
C ASN A 98 -17.33 8.85 -2.48
N ASP A 99 -17.09 7.67 -3.06
CA ASP A 99 -16.88 7.51 -4.51
C ASP A 99 -18.12 7.90 -5.31
N ILE A 100 -19.31 7.62 -4.79
CA ILE A 100 -20.57 7.99 -5.45
C ILE A 100 -20.87 9.48 -5.30
N TYR A 101 -20.67 10.08 -4.12
CA TYR A 101 -20.74 11.54 -3.97
C TYR A 101 -19.73 12.25 -4.88
N SER A 102 -18.57 11.64 -5.09
CA SER A 102 -17.55 12.10 -6.03
C SER A 102 -17.97 12.03 -7.50
N SER A 103 -18.94 11.16 -7.84
CA SER A 103 -19.51 10.99 -9.17
C SER A 103 -20.73 11.90 -9.41
N LEU A 104 -21.54 12.15 -8.37
CA LEU A 104 -22.78 12.94 -8.44
C LEU A 104 -22.56 14.47 -8.38
N SER A 105 -21.48 14.91 -7.74
CA SER A 105 -21.24 16.33 -7.44
C SER A 105 -20.31 16.95 -8.47
N GLY A 106 -20.69 16.97 -9.76
CA GLY A 106 -19.87 17.56 -10.82
C GLY A 106 -19.23 18.88 -10.36
N ILE A 107 -17.92 18.85 -10.06
CA ILE A 107 -17.06 19.89 -9.43
C ILE A 107 -17.20 19.96 -7.89
N LYS A 108 -16.22 19.82 -6.98
CA LYS A 108 -14.75 19.64 -6.95
C LYS A 108 -14.43 18.94 -5.62
N ILE A 109 -14.02 17.67 -5.63
CA ILE A 109 -13.00 17.25 -4.67
C ILE A 109 -11.75 17.95 -5.19
N SER A 110 -11.02 18.70 -4.34
CA SER A 110 -9.75 19.26 -4.80
C SER A 110 -9.00 18.12 -5.48
N GLU A 111 -8.57 18.31 -6.72
CA GLU A 111 -7.88 17.26 -7.47
C GLU A 111 -6.77 16.63 -6.63
N GLU A 112 -6.23 17.40 -5.69
CA GLU A 112 -5.32 17.01 -4.62
C GLU A 112 -5.83 15.86 -3.73
N ILE A 113 -7.04 15.86 -3.17
CA ILE A 113 -7.48 14.78 -2.25
C ILE A 113 -7.76 13.46 -3.01
N LYS A 114 -8.29 13.56 -4.24
CA LYS A 114 -8.47 12.39 -5.13
C LYS A 114 -7.13 11.86 -5.65
N LYS A 115 -6.21 12.74 -6.07
CA LYS A 115 -4.83 12.38 -6.43
C LYS A 115 -4.12 11.76 -5.24
N VAL A 116 -4.24 12.31 -4.04
CA VAL A 116 -3.55 11.82 -2.84
C VAL A 116 -4.02 10.41 -2.48
N LYS A 117 -5.32 10.13 -2.42
CA LYS A 117 -5.80 8.76 -2.12
C LYS A 117 -5.45 7.72 -3.20
N LEU A 118 -5.62 8.06 -4.48
CA LEU A 118 -5.21 7.19 -5.60
C LEU A 118 -3.69 6.97 -5.60
N LYS A 119 -2.92 8.03 -5.34
CA LYS A 119 -1.46 7.97 -5.25
C LYS A 119 -1.03 7.14 -4.05
N THR A 120 -1.71 7.23 -2.89
CA THR A 120 -1.41 6.39 -1.73
C THR A 120 -1.64 4.91 -2.01
N GLU A 121 -2.74 4.53 -2.65
CA GLU A 121 -2.98 3.12 -3.02
C GLU A 121 -2.04 2.64 -4.14
N GLN A 122 -1.72 3.50 -5.11
CA GLN A 122 -0.69 3.21 -6.12
C GLN A 122 0.68 3.02 -5.49
N ILE A 123 1.07 3.87 -4.53
CA ILE A 123 2.31 3.75 -3.77
C ILE A 123 2.34 2.42 -3.03
N LYS A 124 1.26 2.05 -2.33
CA LYS A 124 1.18 0.76 -1.63
C LYS A 124 1.38 -0.43 -2.58
N ASN A 125 0.77 -0.40 -3.76
CA ASN A 125 0.94 -1.46 -4.75
C ASN A 125 2.38 -1.54 -5.26
N ILE A 126 3.00 -0.41 -5.59
CA ILE A 126 4.41 -0.34 -6.01
C ILE A 126 5.33 -0.85 -4.90
N LEU A 127 5.07 -0.48 -3.64
CA LEU A 127 5.86 -0.94 -2.49
C LEU A 127 5.75 -2.46 -2.34
N ASN A 128 4.54 -3.03 -2.41
CA ASN A 128 4.34 -4.48 -2.34
C ASN A 128 5.03 -5.23 -3.48
N GLU A 129 4.91 -4.72 -4.71
CA GLU A 129 5.59 -5.30 -5.87
C GLU A 129 7.11 -5.26 -5.68
N ARG A 130 7.66 -4.13 -5.22
CA ARG A 130 9.09 -4.00 -4.97
C ARG A 130 9.58 -4.90 -3.84
N ILE A 131 8.84 -5.03 -2.73
CA ILE A 131 9.17 -5.94 -1.63
C ILE A 131 9.30 -7.38 -2.16
N ASN A 132 8.36 -7.83 -2.99
CA ASN A 132 8.41 -9.18 -3.55
C ASN A 132 9.65 -9.38 -4.45
N LEU A 133 9.96 -8.39 -5.29
CA LEU A 133 11.15 -8.44 -6.16
C LEU A 133 12.46 -8.48 -5.35
N GLU A 134 12.57 -7.72 -4.27
CA GLU A 134 13.75 -7.72 -3.39
C GLU A 134 13.90 -9.08 -2.67
N ILE A 135 12.80 -9.65 -2.14
CA ILE A 135 12.83 -10.97 -1.50
C ILE A 135 13.24 -12.05 -2.51
N GLU A 136 12.69 -12.01 -3.73
CA GLU A 136 13.04 -12.96 -4.79
C GLU A 136 14.52 -12.84 -5.20
N ALA A 137 15.04 -11.61 -5.34
CA ALA A 137 16.45 -11.37 -5.63
C ALA A 137 17.35 -11.94 -4.53
N ALA A 138 17.04 -11.67 -3.26
CA ALA A 138 17.79 -12.19 -2.13
C ALA A 138 17.81 -13.72 -2.11
N GLN A 139 16.67 -14.37 -2.35
CA GLN A 139 16.59 -15.83 -2.42
C GLN A 139 17.44 -16.41 -3.55
N LYS A 140 17.39 -15.82 -4.75
CA LYS A 140 18.22 -16.25 -5.89
C LYS A 140 19.70 -16.14 -5.57
N CYS A 141 20.13 -15.01 -5.01
CA CYS A 141 21.53 -14.78 -4.63
C CYS A 141 22.01 -15.76 -3.55
N LEU A 142 21.20 -16.00 -2.50
CA LEU A 142 21.54 -16.96 -1.44
C LEU A 142 21.60 -18.40 -1.94
N ASN A 143 20.69 -18.79 -2.82
CA ASN A 143 20.71 -20.11 -3.44
C ASN A 143 21.97 -20.29 -4.28
N MET A 144 22.32 -19.29 -5.08
CA MET A 144 23.54 -19.34 -5.89
C MET A 144 24.81 -19.36 -5.02
N ALA A 145 24.85 -18.58 -3.94
CA ALA A 145 25.98 -18.54 -3.01
C ALA A 145 26.29 -19.91 -2.36
N ARG A 146 25.29 -20.78 -2.21
CA ARG A 146 25.49 -22.15 -1.71
C ARG A 146 26.17 -23.07 -2.73
N LEU A 147 26.01 -22.77 -4.02
CA LEU A 147 26.51 -23.60 -5.13
C LEU A 147 27.90 -23.15 -5.62
N VAL A 148 28.21 -21.87 -5.47
CA VAL A 148 29.48 -21.29 -5.90
C VAL A 148 30.62 -21.72 -4.98
N ARG A 149 31.72 -22.19 -5.60
CA ARG A 149 32.97 -22.55 -4.91
C ARG A 149 33.88 -21.36 -4.65
N ASP A 150 33.80 -20.35 -5.51
CA ASP A 150 34.57 -19.13 -5.39
C ASP A 150 34.14 -18.32 -4.17
N GLU A 151 35.05 -18.11 -3.22
CA GLU A 151 34.74 -17.45 -1.95
C GLU A 151 34.43 -15.95 -2.11
N PHE A 152 35.09 -15.25 -3.02
CA PHE A 152 34.82 -13.83 -3.25
C PHE A 152 33.48 -13.63 -3.96
N LEU A 153 33.16 -14.48 -4.94
CA LEU A 153 31.85 -14.45 -5.59
C LEU A 153 30.72 -14.83 -4.60
N LYS A 154 30.99 -15.76 -3.67
CA LYS A 154 30.07 -16.10 -2.59
C LYS A 154 29.83 -14.91 -1.65
N ILE A 155 30.87 -14.15 -1.31
CA ILE A 155 30.74 -12.92 -0.53
C ILE A 155 29.90 -11.89 -1.28
N LEU A 156 30.20 -11.65 -2.57
CA LEU A 156 29.45 -10.71 -3.40
C LEU A 156 27.96 -11.07 -3.47
N LEU A 157 27.62 -12.35 -3.70
CA LEU A 157 26.24 -12.81 -3.73
C LEU A 157 25.53 -12.66 -2.37
N ARG A 158 26.24 -12.91 -1.27
CA ARG A 158 25.70 -12.70 0.09
C ARG A 158 25.48 -11.23 0.41
N MET A 159 26.39 -10.37 -0.04
CA MET A 159 26.26 -8.92 0.11
C MET A 159 25.01 -8.42 -0.61
N ILE A 160 24.83 -8.78 -1.90
CA ILE A 160 23.63 -8.43 -2.67
C ILE A 160 22.36 -8.94 -1.98
N ALA A 161 22.36 -10.18 -1.48
CA ALA A 161 21.21 -10.72 -0.77
C ALA A 161 20.89 -9.98 0.52
N SER A 162 21.92 -9.62 1.30
CA SER A 162 21.78 -8.84 2.52
C SER A 162 21.15 -7.48 2.23
N ASP A 163 21.59 -6.82 1.15
CA ASP A 163 21.07 -5.52 0.74
C ASP A 163 19.61 -5.60 0.32
N SER A 164 19.25 -6.59 -0.48
CA SER A 164 17.85 -6.80 -0.87
C SER A 164 16.94 -7.11 0.33
N ILE A 165 17.41 -7.86 1.33
CA ILE A 165 16.65 -8.07 2.58
C ILE A 165 16.47 -6.74 3.32
N ARG A 166 17.55 -5.95 3.48
CA ARG A 166 17.47 -4.62 4.11
C ARG A 166 16.49 -3.71 3.39
N HIS A 167 16.48 -3.73 2.05
CA HIS A 167 15.52 -2.95 1.26
C HIS A 167 14.08 -3.41 1.50
N ALA A 168 13.82 -4.72 1.49
CA ALA A 168 12.49 -5.26 1.76
C ALA A 168 11.97 -4.86 3.16
N ASP A 169 12.83 -4.88 4.17
CA ASP A 169 12.50 -4.49 5.54
C ASP A 169 12.14 -2.99 5.62
N ILE A 170 12.97 -2.12 5.03
CA ILE A 170 12.71 -0.67 4.98
C ILE A 170 11.38 -0.37 4.28
N LEU A 171 11.14 -1.00 3.13
CA LEU A 171 9.90 -0.82 2.36
C LEU A 171 8.67 -1.33 3.14
N SER A 172 8.81 -2.44 3.87
CA SER A 172 7.76 -3.00 4.70
C SER A 172 7.43 -2.09 5.89
N MET A 173 8.43 -1.45 6.50
CA MET A 173 8.22 -0.45 7.56
C MET A 173 7.51 0.80 7.03
N ILE A 174 7.91 1.30 5.85
CA ILE A 174 7.24 2.43 5.21
C ILE A 174 5.78 2.08 4.90
N LEU A 175 5.52 0.88 4.37
CA LEU A 175 4.18 0.39 4.08
C LEU A 175 3.33 0.31 5.37
N ALA A 176 3.87 -0.26 6.44
CA ALA A 176 3.18 -0.35 7.72
C ALA A 176 2.84 1.03 8.30
N LYS A 177 3.73 2.03 8.14
CA LYS A 177 3.46 3.42 8.52
C LYS A 177 2.34 4.04 7.68
N LEU A 178 2.35 3.83 6.36
CA LEU A 178 1.29 4.32 5.46
C LEU A 178 -0.07 3.67 5.72
N GLU A 179 -0.08 2.44 6.23
CA GLU A 179 -1.29 1.72 6.64
C GLU A 179 -1.77 2.09 8.05
N GLY A 180 -1.02 2.93 8.78
CA GLY A 180 -1.34 3.30 10.15
C GLY A 180 -1.18 2.16 11.16
N LYS A 181 -0.41 1.12 10.83
CA LYS A 181 -0.15 -0.04 11.70
C LYS A 181 0.90 0.25 12.77
N ILE A 182 1.75 1.25 12.53
CA ILE A 182 2.83 1.65 13.44
C ILE A 182 2.82 3.16 13.65
N GLU A 183 2.95 3.56 14.91
CA GLU A 183 3.33 4.92 15.29
C GLU A 183 4.84 4.96 15.39
N ILE A 184 5.43 6.00 14.82
CA ILE A 184 6.90 6.19 14.80
C ILE A 184 7.11 7.57 15.37
N GLU A 185 7.85 7.63 16.47
CA GLU A 185 8.35 8.86 17.04
C GLU A 185 9.68 9.20 16.36
N TYR A 186 9.84 10.47 15.98
CA TYR A 186 11.10 10.94 15.40
C TYR A 186 12.06 11.28 16.53
N GLU A 187 13.14 10.51 16.65
CA GLU A 187 14.23 10.81 17.56
C GLU A 187 15.28 11.66 16.84
N LYS A 188 15.66 12.78 17.47
CA LYS A 188 16.66 13.69 16.92
C LYS A 188 18.04 13.33 17.46
N LEU A 189 18.95 13.00 16.54
CA LEU A 189 20.36 12.78 16.89
C LEU A 189 21.05 14.10 17.27
N SER A 190 22.02 14.01 18.18
CA SER A 190 22.81 15.17 18.58
C SER A 190 23.68 15.66 17.41
N GLU A 191 23.79 16.99 17.24
CA GLU A 191 24.60 17.58 16.18
C GLU A 191 26.08 17.14 16.26
N LYS A 192 26.59 16.98 17.49
CA LYS A 192 27.94 16.45 17.73
C LYS A 192 28.12 15.05 17.11
N PHE A 193 27.18 14.14 17.36
CA PHE A 193 27.24 12.78 16.82
C PHE A 193 27.17 12.76 15.29
N ILE A 194 26.30 13.59 14.69
CA ILE A 194 26.19 13.71 13.22
C ILE A 194 27.51 14.23 12.62
N MET A 195 28.15 15.22 13.25
CA MET A 195 29.42 15.78 12.80
C MET A 195 30.57 14.77 12.94
N ASP A 196 30.60 14.00 14.02
CA ASP A 196 31.58 12.93 14.22
C ASP A 196 31.43 11.83 13.16
N MET A 197 30.20 11.40 12.85
CA MET A 197 29.95 10.45 11.75
C MET A 197 30.39 11.02 10.40
N LEU A 198 30.01 12.25 10.08
CA LEU A 198 30.37 12.87 8.79
C LEU A 198 31.89 12.97 8.61
N LYS A 199 32.63 13.23 9.69
CA LYS A 199 34.09 13.27 9.67
C LYS A 199 34.67 11.90 9.29
N ASN A 200 34.17 10.82 9.89
CA ASN A 200 34.64 9.46 9.58
C ASN A 200 34.43 9.10 8.10
N GLU A 201 33.28 9.47 7.53
CA GLU A 201 32.98 9.21 6.11
C GLU A 201 33.89 10.00 5.16
N ILE A 202 34.26 11.23 5.53
CA ILE A 202 35.19 12.04 4.73
C ILE A 202 36.59 11.42 4.76
N GLU A 203 37.06 11.03 5.95
CA GLU A 203 38.38 10.36 6.11
C GLU A 203 38.42 9.02 5.36
N ALA A 204 37.34 8.24 5.39
CA ALA A 204 37.23 6.99 4.63
C ALA A 204 37.28 7.22 3.12
N LYS A 205 36.59 8.26 2.61
CA LYS A 205 36.58 8.60 1.18
C LYS A 205 37.93 9.06 0.65
N GLU A 206 38.76 9.71 1.48
CA GLU A 206 40.13 10.07 1.09
C GLU A 206 41.00 8.83 0.81
N ILE A 207 40.63 7.68 1.36
CA ILE A 207 41.30 6.39 1.16
C ILE A 207 40.49 5.56 0.14
N SER A 208 40.56 5.98 -1.13
CA SER A 208 39.83 5.32 -2.23
C SER A 208 40.37 3.91 -2.50
N LEU A 209 39.53 2.89 -2.32
CA LEU A 209 39.91 1.50 -2.60
C LEU A 209 39.97 1.20 -4.11
N LYS A 210 39.38 2.05 -4.95
CA LYS A 210 39.53 2.01 -6.42
C LYS A 210 40.98 2.13 -6.89
N GLU A 211 41.88 2.72 -6.10
CA GLU A 211 43.30 2.80 -6.45
C GLU A 211 44.03 1.46 -6.30
N LEU A 212 43.38 0.47 -5.65
CA LEU A 212 43.88 -0.90 -5.48
C LEU A 212 43.35 -1.87 -6.56
N ILE A 213 42.72 -1.36 -7.63
CA ILE A 213 42.07 -2.17 -8.69
C ILE A 213 43.06 -3.03 -9.51
N ASP A 214 44.36 -2.89 -9.31
CA ASP A 214 45.40 -3.71 -9.97
C ASP A 214 45.48 -5.17 -9.46
N LEU A 215 44.45 -5.64 -8.75
CA LEU A 215 44.29 -7.04 -8.39
C LEU A 215 43.70 -7.77 -9.61
N ASP A 216 44.42 -8.76 -10.16
CA ASP A 216 44.07 -9.63 -11.31
C ASP A 216 42.81 -10.50 -11.10
N TYR A 217 41.78 -9.97 -10.44
CA TYR A 217 40.60 -10.71 -10.08
C TYR A 217 39.34 -9.82 -10.07
N PRO A 218 38.49 -9.91 -11.11
CA PRO A 218 37.38 -8.98 -11.34
C PRO A 218 36.38 -8.83 -10.19
N ILE A 219 36.10 -9.91 -9.45
CA ILE A 219 35.11 -9.88 -8.37
C ILE A 219 35.63 -9.11 -7.15
N ILE A 220 36.94 -9.13 -6.88
CA ILE A 220 37.51 -8.28 -5.81
C ILE A 220 37.37 -6.81 -6.19
N SER A 221 37.65 -6.45 -7.45
CA SER A 221 37.46 -5.08 -7.94
C SER A 221 36.01 -4.62 -7.74
N LEU A 222 35.01 -5.46 -8.04
CA LEU A 222 33.60 -5.15 -7.80
C LEU A 222 33.26 -4.98 -6.31
N LEU A 223 33.86 -5.80 -5.42
CA LEU A 223 33.67 -5.67 -3.98
C LEU A 223 34.25 -4.36 -3.44
N LEU A 224 35.46 -4.00 -3.88
CA LEU A 224 36.10 -2.74 -3.47
C LEU A 224 35.32 -1.53 -3.99
N GLU A 225 34.88 -1.58 -5.25
CA GLU A 225 34.02 -0.53 -5.81
C GLU A 225 32.70 -0.39 -5.03
N SER A 226 32.10 -1.51 -4.61
CA SER A 226 30.87 -1.47 -3.80
C SER A 226 31.07 -0.78 -2.46
N ILE A 227 32.23 -0.95 -1.81
CA ILE A 227 32.55 -0.29 -0.55
C ILE A 227 32.65 1.23 -0.77
N ASP A 228 33.43 1.68 -1.75
CA ASP A 228 33.58 3.11 -2.05
C ASP A 228 32.23 3.77 -2.40
N LEU A 229 31.33 3.05 -3.09
CA LEU A 229 29.99 3.52 -3.39
C LEU A 229 29.10 3.68 -2.14
N ASP A 230 29.26 2.79 -1.15
CA ASP A 230 28.52 2.89 0.11
C ASP A 230 29.00 4.08 0.95
N GLU A 231 30.30 4.38 1.02
CA GLU A 231 30.83 5.57 1.71
C GLU A 231 30.27 6.87 1.09
N GLU A 232 30.22 6.96 -0.25
CA GLU A 232 29.61 8.10 -0.92
C GLU A 232 28.11 8.27 -0.60
N LYS A 233 27.41 7.14 -0.47
CA LYS A 233 25.99 7.09 -0.13
C LYS A 233 25.77 7.49 1.33
N HIS A 234 26.57 6.97 2.27
CA HIS A 234 26.52 7.30 3.69
C HIS A 234 26.74 8.80 3.92
N MET A 235 27.77 9.37 3.29
CA MET A 235 28.04 10.81 3.37
C MET A 235 26.81 11.63 2.93
N LYS A 236 26.16 11.27 1.81
CA LYS A 236 24.94 11.94 1.34
C LYS A 236 23.80 11.85 2.35
N ILE A 237 23.59 10.66 2.95
CA ILE A 237 22.55 10.44 3.96
C ILE A 237 22.80 11.29 5.21
N ILE A 238 24.04 11.30 5.73
CA ILE A 238 24.40 12.05 6.94
C ILE A 238 24.28 13.57 6.71
N GLN A 239 24.66 14.06 5.53
CA GLN A 239 24.46 15.46 5.16
C GLN A 239 22.97 15.85 5.13
N GLN A 240 22.11 14.96 4.62
CA GLN A 240 20.66 15.19 4.63
C GLN A 240 20.10 15.14 6.05
N LEU A 241 20.56 14.23 6.90
CA LEU A 241 20.18 14.15 8.32
C LEU A 241 20.47 15.46 9.06
N LYS A 242 21.61 16.11 8.78
CA LYS A 242 21.93 17.43 9.34
C LYS A 242 20.89 18.51 8.99
N GLY A 243 20.23 18.38 7.84
CA GLY A 243 19.24 19.34 7.34
C GLY A 243 17.81 19.12 7.86
N ILE A 244 17.53 17.99 8.50
CA ILE A 244 16.19 17.66 9.02
C ILE A 244 16.02 18.35 10.39
N LYS A 245 15.14 19.37 10.44
CA LYS A 245 14.87 20.16 11.65
C LYS A 245 13.83 19.50 12.56
#